data_AF-A0A135S839-F1
#
_entry.id   AF-A0A135S839-F1
#
_cell.length_a   1.000
_cell.length_b   1.000
_cell.length_c   1.000
_cell.angle_alpha   90.00
_cell.angle_beta   90.00
_cell.angle_gamma   90.00
#
_symmetry.space_group_name_H-M   'P 1'
#
loop_
_entity.id
_entity.type
_entity.pdbx_description
1 polymer ?
#
loop_
_entity_poly.entity_id
_entity_poly.type
_entity_poly.pdbx_seq_one_letter_code
_entity_poly.pdbx_strand_id
1 'polypeptide(L)'
;MSSNSSDTDLAAPECARCVKAQLKCGGSRGLSFIQYNGHRAAPPGTDVSGISQAAPIIGSKPTAHSVEVPRRNEIIPTQIGKQYLTLGSMDDVYASYAMNHLLHESEEVVVNPDINRTLTNKCFVALSTTIFGIDKQEPHVLQHGLYKYGTALKALNKALSDPQESRSFDVLEAIIVMAVFEMIAGNREDGWIEHARGLERLLDFRGPTSMQPLPCLALLEKARPSMIFAALVTRKTTILSSALWKGLPWLQYPERKNPFQLLVDIVADCPELFVLREDIFGKAEGLPRSSAMISLLEMAQKVLNDLETWENCWSSTELDQYDLVPAPAATTPMRSGYGRSIPQLCFTEL
;
A
#
# COMPACT_ATOMS: atom_id res chain seq x y z
N MET A 1 21.44 -17.12 -23.62
CA MET A 1 20.02 -17.55 -23.71
C MET A 1 19.58 -17.91 -22.31
N SER A 2 19.00 -16.96 -21.59
CA SER A 2 18.76 -17.07 -20.14
C SER A 2 17.31 -16.68 -19.89
N SER A 3 16.41 -17.68 -19.88
CA SER A 3 14.99 -17.49 -19.60
C SER A 3 14.76 -17.51 -18.09
N ASN A 4 14.55 -16.33 -17.50
CA ASN A 4 14.00 -16.17 -16.16
C ASN A 4 12.59 -16.77 -16.12
N SER A 5 12.32 -17.56 -15.10
CA SER A 5 11.03 -18.22 -14.96
C SER A 5 10.56 -18.31 -13.52
N SER A 6 9.67 -17.40 -13.16
CA SER A 6 9.01 -17.34 -11.86
C SER A 6 7.50 -17.18 -12.02
N ASP A 7 6.92 -17.95 -12.94
CA ASP A 7 5.47 -18.22 -12.93
C ASP A 7 5.27 -19.68 -12.51
N THR A 8 4.49 -19.87 -11.45
CA THR A 8 4.11 -21.16 -10.88
C THR A 8 2.70 -21.52 -11.30
N ASP A 9 2.59 -22.60 -12.05
CA ASP A 9 1.35 -23.26 -12.46
C ASP A 9 0.69 -23.84 -11.19
N LEU A 10 -0.48 -23.32 -10.81
CA LEU A 10 -1.21 -23.51 -9.54
C LEU A 10 -1.74 -24.96 -9.28
N ALA A 11 -1.06 -26.00 -9.78
CA ALA A 11 -1.42 -27.39 -9.56
C ALA A 11 -0.97 -27.89 -8.17
N ALA A 12 -1.86 -28.59 -7.46
CA ALA A 12 -1.60 -29.24 -6.17
C ALA A 12 -1.63 -30.78 -6.33
N PRO A 13 -0.80 -31.56 -5.61
CA PRO A 13 0.14 -31.17 -4.56
C PRO A 13 1.54 -30.73 -5.05
N GLU A 14 1.90 -31.02 -6.29
CA GLU A 14 3.20 -30.67 -6.89
C GLU A 14 3.00 -29.99 -8.25
N CYS A 15 3.67 -28.85 -8.49
CA CYS A 15 3.56 -28.19 -9.79
C CYS A 15 4.38 -28.96 -10.85
N ALA A 16 3.91 -28.92 -12.10
CA ALA A 16 4.52 -29.65 -13.21
C ALA A 16 6.01 -29.29 -13.41
N ARG A 17 6.37 -28.05 -13.04
CA ARG A 17 7.74 -27.54 -13.09
C ARG A 17 8.67 -28.21 -12.07
N CYS A 18 8.24 -28.41 -10.84
CA CYS A 18 9.01 -29.09 -9.79
C CYS A 18 9.19 -30.58 -10.12
N VAL A 19 8.15 -31.22 -10.66
CA VAL A 19 8.22 -32.63 -11.13
C VAL A 19 9.27 -32.77 -12.22
N LYS A 20 9.27 -31.87 -13.22
CA LYS A 20 10.23 -31.89 -14.32
C LYS A 20 11.66 -31.61 -13.86
N ALA A 21 11.83 -30.84 -12.80
CA ALA A 21 13.13 -30.47 -12.24
C ALA A 21 13.64 -31.47 -11.17
N GLN A 22 12.88 -32.51 -10.82
CA GLN A 22 13.17 -33.41 -9.69
C GLN A 22 13.42 -32.66 -8.36
N LEU A 23 12.70 -31.56 -8.13
CA LEU A 23 12.79 -30.76 -6.91
C LEU A 23 11.58 -31.01 -6.02
N LYS A 24 11.79 -31.02 -4.70
CA LYS A 24 10.70 -31.15 -3.73
C LYS A 24 9.84 -29.88 -3.76
N CYS A 25 8.59 -30.01 -4.18
CA CYS A 25 7.65 -28.89 -4.29
C CYS A 25 7.21 -28.41 -2.90
N GLY A 26 7.17 -27.08 -2.69
CA GLY A 26 6.67 -26.48 -1.44
C GLY A 26 5.15 -26.54 -1.26
N GLY A 27 4.42 -27.01 -2.28
CA GLY A 27 2.95 -27.04 -2.33
C GLY A 27 2.31 -25.64 -2.36
N SER A 28 1.03 -25.56 -2.71
CA SER A 28 0.23 -24.37 -2.44
C SER A 28 0.08 -24.24 -0.93
N ARG A 29 0.77 -23.29 -0.30
CA ARG A 29 0.59 -23.01 1.12
C ARG A 29 -0.85 -22.56 1.34
N GLY A 30 -1.63 -23.40 2.01
CA GLY A 30 -2.98 -23.07 2.43
C GLY A 30 -2.95 -21.85 3.34
N LEU A 31 -3.86 -20.92 3.10
CA LEU A 31 -4.09 -19.76 3.96
C LEU A 31 -4.33 -20.25 5.40
N SER A 32 -3.44 -19.87 6.31
CA SER A 32 -3.65 -20.05 7.74
C SER A 32 -4.25 -18.76 8.28
N PHE A 33 -5.57 -18.71 8.41
CA PHE A 33 -6.27 -17.58 9.01
C PHE A 33 -6.23 -17.69 10.54
N ILE A 34 -5.73 -16.66 11.23
CA ILE A 34 -6.02 -16.46 12.64
C ILE A 34 -7.46 -15.93 12.71
N GLN A 35 -8.40 -16.82 12.99
CA GLN A 35 -9.81 -16.47 13.11
C GLN A 35 -10.04 -15.70 14.43
N TYR A 36 -10.14 -14.37 14.34
CA TYR A 36 -10.57 -13.54 15.48
C TYR A 36 -12.10 -13.53 15.53
N ASN A 37 -12.68 -14.43 16.32
CA ASN A 37 -14.10 -14.39 16.65
C ASN A 37 -14.29 -13.43 17.83
N GLY A 38 -14.87 -12.26 17.60
CA GLY A 38 -15.12 -11.19 18.58
C GLY A 38 -16.13 -11.52 19.69
N HIS A 39 -16.15 -12.75 20.20
CA HIS A 39 -16.89 -13.10 21.41
C HIS A 39 -15.96 -13.01 22.62
N ARG A 40 -16.41 -12.29 23.65
CA ARG A 40 -15.73 -12.14 24.94
C ARG A 40 -15.32 -13.51 25.48
N ALA A 41 -14.02 -13.80 25.47
CA ALA A 41 -13.49 -14.92 26.25
C ALA A 41 -13.61 -14.56 27.74
N ALA A 42 -14.33 -15.39 28.48
CA ALA A 42 -14.37 -15.34 29.94
C ALA A 42 -12.94 -15.51 30.52
N PRO A 43 -12.64 -14.96 31.71
CA PRO A 43 -11.31 -15.01 32.28
C PRO A 43 -10.88 -16.47 32.54
N PRO A 44 -9.61 -16.83 32.28
CA PRO A 44 -9.15 -18.21 32.39
C PRO A 44 -9.02 -18.64 33.85
N GLY A 45 -9.82 -19.65 34.23
CA GLY A 45 -9.52 -20.52 35.35
C GLY A 45 -8.30 -21.38 35.05
N THR A 46 -7.46 -21.52 36.06
CA THR A 46 -6.34 -22.47 36.20
C THR A 46 -6.69 -23.89 35.73
N ASP A 47 -5.88 -24.45 34.82
CA ASP A 47 -4.95 -25.53 35.18
C ASP A 47 -4.06 -26.00 34.02
N VAL A 48 -2.84 -26.34 34.41
CA VAL A 48 -1.72 -26.85 33.61
C VAL A 48 -1.86 -28.37 33.43
N SER A 49 -1.57 -28.92 32.25
CA SER A 49 -0.75 -30.14 32.04
C SER A 49 -0.84 -30.73 30.62
N GLY A 50 0.30 -30.82 29.93
CA GLY A 50 0.86 -32.12 29.50
C GLY A 50 0.58 -32.71 28.11
N ILE A 51 1.65 -32.71 27.30
CA ILE A 51 2.19 -33.84 26.51
C ILE A 51 1.61 -34.14 25.09
N SER A 52 2.56 -34.16 24.15
CA SER A 52 2.53 -34.63 22.76
C SER A 52 1.81 -35.96 22.51
N GLN A 53 1.18 -36.09 21.34
CA GLN A 53 1.31 -37.27 20.47
C GLN A 53 0.74 -37.03 19.06
N ALA A 54 1.28 -37.80 18.11
CA ALA A 54 1.09 -37.69 16.66
C ALA A 54 -0.32 -38.07 16.16
N ALA A 55 -0.59 -37.67 14.91
CA ALA A 55 -1.84 -37.65 14.16
C ALA A 55 -2.68 -38.95 14.12
N PRO A 56 -3.96 -38.81 13.73
CA PRO A 56 -4.38 -39.46 12.49
C PRO A 56 -5.19 -38.58 11.53
N ILE A 57 -5.03 -38.91 10.25
CA ILE A 57 -5.72 -38.41 9.06
C ILE A 57 -7.17 -38.90 9.06
N ILE A 58 -8.17 -38.02 9.13
CA ILE A 58 -9.56 -38.29 8.69
C ILE A 58 -10.15 -37.00 8.10
N GLY A 59 -10.70 -37.12 6.89
CA GLY A 59 -11.22 -36.01 6.10
C GLY A 59 -12.42 -35.30 6.72
N SER A 60 -12.51 -34.00 6.45
CA SER A 60 -13.69 -33.19 6.71
C SER A 60 -13.93 -32.22 5.55
N LYS A 61 -15.22 -32.10 5.22
CA LYS A 61 -15.81 -31.32 4.13
C LYS A 61 -15.34 -29.85 4.14
N PRO A 62 -15.27 -29.17 2.98
CA PRO A 62 -15.03 -27.74 2.97
C PRO A 62 -16.25 -27.02 3.53
N THR A 63 -16.18 -26.60 4.80
CA THR A 63 -17.09 -25.59 5.33
C THR A 63 -16.74 -24.27 4.67
N ALA A 64 -17.67 -23.76 3.85
CA ALA A 64 -17.62 -22.41 3.33
C ALA A 64 -17.64 -21.43 4.51
N HIS A 65 -16.49 -20.89 4.86
CA HIS A 65 -16.39 -19.79 5.82
C HIS A 65 -16.31 -18.50 5.04
N SER A 66 -17.28 -17.64 5.31
CA SER A 66 -17.46 -16.35 4.71
C SER A 66 -16.29 -15.42 5.03
N VAL A 67 -15.47 -15.11 4.02
CA VAL A 67 -14.47 -14.04 4.10
C VAL A 67 -15.24 -12.72 4.01
N GLU A 68 -15.42 -12.05 5.14
CA GLU A 68 -15.81 -10.64 5.16
C GLU A 68 -14.57 -9.81 4.81
N VAL A 69 -14.66 -9.02 3.75
CA VAL A 69 -13.60 -8.07 3.37
C VAL A 69 -13.60 -6.94 4.39
N PRO A 70 -12.47 -6.66 5.09
CA PRO A 70 -12.41 -5.52 5.99
C PRO A 70 -12.66 -4.24 5.18
N ARG A 71 -13.59 -3.38 5.64
CA ARG A 71 -13.66 -1.99 5.17
C ARG A 71 -12.29 -1.37 5.42
N ARG A 72 -11.55 -1.08 4.35
CA ARG A 72 -10.21 -0.50 4.44
C ARG A 72 -10.30 0.95 3.97
N ASN A 73 -9.85 1.89 4.79
CA ASN A 73 -9.83 3.33 4.54
C ASN A 73 -8.79 3.69 3.47
N GLU A 74 -8.92 3.13 2.26
CA GLU A 74 -8.07 3.49 1.13
C GLU A 74 -8.76 4.59 0.30
N ILE A 75 -8.27 5.82 0.41
CA ILE A 75 -8.85 7.00 -0.24
C ILE A 75 -8.36 7.06 -1.70
N ILE A 76 -9.26 6.79 -2.67
CA ILE A 76 -9.02 6.97 -4.11
C ILE A 76 -9.86 8.15 -4.62
N PRO A 77 -9.34 9.01 -5.53
CA PRO A 77 -10.11 10.09 -6.14
C PRO A 77 -11.41 9.63 -6.82
N THR A 78 -12.54 10.14 -6.35
CA THR A 78 -13.92 9.73 -6.72
C THR A 78 -14.47 10.27 -8.04
N GLN A 79 -13.63 10.62 -9.03
CA GLN A 79 -14.11 10.89 -10.40
C GLN A 79 -14.00 9.68 -11.34
N ILE A 80 -13.76 8.47 -10.83
CA ILE A 80 -13.62 7.25 -11.64
C ILE A 80 -14.99 6.72 -12.19
N GLY A 81 -16.12 7.41 -11.96
CA GLY A 81 -17.46 6.83 -12.20
C GLY A 81 -18.47 7.60 -13.06
N LYS A 82 -18.28 8.89 -13.38
CA LYS A 82 -19.36 9.71 -13.99
C LYS A 82 -19.38 9.78 -15.54
N GLN A 83 -18.64 8.91 -16.24
CA GLN A 83 -18.68 8.87 -17.72
C GLN A 83 -18.97 7.51 -18.35
N TYR A 84 -19.39 6.52 -17.55
CA TYR A 84 -19.86 5.24 -18.07
C TYR A 84 -21.28 4.97 -17.58
N LEU A 85 -22.24 5.50 -18.32
CA LEU A 85 -23.63 5.05 -18.28
C LEU A 85 -24.02 4.60 -19.69
N THR A 86 -23.36 3.55 -20.19
CA THR A 86 -24.00 2.68 -21.19
C THR A 86 -24.74 1.59 -20.43
N LEU A 87 -26.03 1.83 -20.25
CA LEU A 87 -27.02 0.94 -19.66
C LEU A 87 -26.78 -0.56 -20.01
N GLY A 88 -26.28 -1.38 -19.09
CA GLY A 88 -26.54 -2.84 -19.10
C GLY A 88 -25.38 -3.84 -18.93
N SER A 89 -24.15 -3.45 -18.57
CA SER A 89 -23.06 -4.44 -18.34
C SER A 89 -22.87 -4.80 -16.86
N MET A 90 -22.39 -6.01 -16.57
CA MET A 90 -22.01 -6.41 -15.20
C MET A 90 -20.83 -5.58 -14.67
N ASP A 91 -20.03 -4.99 -15.56
CA ASP A 91 -18.87 -4.18 -15.20
C ASP A 91 -19.29 -2.89 -14.50
N ASP A 92 -20.43 -2.30 -14.92
CA ASP A 92 -21.01 -1.11 -14.30
C ASP A 92 -21.51 -1.41 -12.87
N VAL A 93 -22.04 -2.62 -12.66
CA VAL A 93 -22.49 -3.09 -11.35
C VAL A 93 -21.29 -3.20 -10.40
N TYR A 94 -20.21 -3.83 -10.85
CA TYR A 94 -18.99 -3.97 -10.04
C TYR A 94 -18.35 -2.61 -9.75
N ALA A 95 -18.22 -1.74 -10.76
CA ALA A 95 -17.67 -0.40 -10.62
C ALA A 95 -18.47 0.43 -9.59
N SER A 96 -19.79 0.44 -9.71
CA SER A 96 -20.68 1.14 -8.78
C SER A 96 -20.60 0.56 -7.36
N TYR A 97 -20.49 -0.76 -7.24
CA TYR A 97 -20.29 -1.42 -5.95
C TYR A 97 -19.01 -0.94 -5.27
N ALA A 98 -17.90 -0.92 -6.02
CA ALA A 98 -16.61 -0.49 -5.48
C ALA A 98 -16.62 0.98 -5.05
N MET A 99 -17.25 1.86 -5.83
CA MET A 99 -17.39 3.27 -5.46
C MET A 99 -18.21 3.48 -4.20
N ASN A 100 -19.32 2.77 -4.05
CA ASN A 100 -20.24 3.02 -2.94
C ASN A 100 -19.82 2.35 -1.62
N HIS A 101 -19.03 1.27 -1.69
CA HIS A 101 -18.76 0.43 -0.53
C HIS A 101 -17.29 0.36 -0.12
N LEU A 102 -16.37 0.78 -0.98
CA LEU A 102 -14.93 0.58 -0.76
C LEU A 102 -14.14 1.88 -0.89
N LEU A 103 -14.56 2.78 -1.77
CA LEU A 103 -13.88 4.06 -1.98
C LEU A 103 -14.66 5.16 -1.28
N HIS A 104 -14.11 5.68 -0.18
CA HIS A 104 -14.69 6.84 0.46
C HIS A 104 -14.55 8.06 -0.44
N GLU A 105 -15.62 8.88 -0.46
CA GLU A 105 -15.68 10.11 -1.23
C GLU A 105 -14.55 11.05 -0.78
N SER A 106 -13.52 11.18 -1.61
CA SER A 106 -12.56 12.27 -1.48
C SER A 106 -13.14 13.52 -2.13
N GLU A 107 -12.67 14.69 -1.69
CA GLU A 107 -12.85 15.99 -2.34
C GLU A 107 -12.98 15.87 -3.89
N GLU A 108 -14.05 16.43 -4.47
CA GLU A 108 -14.28 16.37 -5.93
C GLU A 108 -13.20 17.18 -6.67
N VAL A 109 -12.12 16.52 -7.10
CA VAL A 109 -11.17 17.09 -8.03
C VAL A 109 -11.72 16.92 -9.45
N VAL A 110 -12.20 18.03 -10.03
CA VAL A 110 -12.74 18.04 -11.40
C VAL A 110 -11.62 17.72 -12.39
N VAL A 111 -11.68 16.53 -12.99
CA VAL A 111 -10.83 16.13 -14.11
C VAL A 111 -11.52 16.57 -15.41
N ASN A 112 -10.76 17.14 -16.34
CA ASN A 112 -11.31 17.54 -17.64
C ASN A 112 -11.91 16.31 -18.36
N PRO A 113 -13.19 16.35 -18.79
CA PRO A 113 -13.86 15.23 -19.45
C PRO A 113 -13.20 14.75 -20.75
N ASP A 114 -12.38 15.59 -21.39
CA ASP A 114 -11.67 15.24 -22.63
C ASP A 114 -10.39 14.42 -22.38
N ILE A 115 -9.99 14.25 -21.11
CA ILE A 115 -8.80 13.45 -20.77
C ILE A 115 -9.10 11.98 -21.05
N ASN A 116 -8.25 11.35 -21.88
CA ASN A 116 -8.29 9.91 -22.10
C ASN A 116 -8.08 9.17 -20.77
N ARG A 117 -9.00 8.26 -20.42
CA ARG A 117 -8.94 7.42 -19.22
C ARG A 117 -9.12 5.94 -19.52
N THR A 118 -8.91 5.55 -20.78
CA THR A 118 -9.17 4.19 -21.27
C THR A 118 -8.41 3.14 -20.45
N LEU A 119 -7.14 3.42 -20.13
CA LEU A 119 -6.33 2.50 -19.35
C LEU A 119 -6.77 2.46 -17.88
N THR A 120 -7.02 3.62 -17.29
CA THR A 120 -7.54 3.76 -15.93
C THR A 120 -8.83 2.97 -15.76
N ASN A 121 -9.78 3.11 -16.67
CA ASN A 121 -11.05 2.39 -16.61
C ASN A 121 -10.85 0.88 -16.70
N LYS A 122 -9.90 0.44 -17.54
CA LYS A 122 -9.55 -0.98 -17.64
C LYS A 122 -8.99 -1.52 -16.32
N CYS A 123 -8.11 -0.76 -15.65
CA CYS A 123 -7.58 -1.09 -14.33
C CYS A 123 -8.68 -1.07 -13.26
N PHE A 124 -9.58 -0.08 -13.32
CA PHE A 124 -10.65 0.07 -12.33
C PHE A 124 -11.68 -1.04 -12.43
N VAL A 125 -12.08 -1.44 -13.63
CA VAL A 125 -12.98 -2.57 -13.83
C VAL A 125 -12.35 -3.87 -13.34
N ALA A 126 -11.03 -4.06 -13.53
CA ALA A 126 -10.33 -5.22 -12.98
C ALA A 126 -10.38 -5.22 -11.45
N LEU A 127 -10.09 -4.08 -10.82
CA LEU A 127 -10.17 -3.88 -9.38
C LEU A 127 -11.59 -4.16 -8.87
N SER A 128 -12.59 -3.46 -9.40
CA SER A 128 -13.96 -3.52 -8.93
C SER A 128 -14.57 -4.92 -9.07
N THR A 129 -14.31 -5.60 -10.19
CA THR A 129 -14.72 -7.00 -10.41
C THR A 129 -14.08 -7.92 -9.37
N THR A 130 -12.78 -7.74 -9.11
CA THR A 130 -12.02 -8.57 -8.17
C THR A 130 -12.55 -8.40 -6.75
N ILE A 131 -12.69 -7.17 -6.27
CA ILE A 131 -13.14 -6.94 -4.90
C ILE A 131 -14.58 -7.40 -4.71
N PHE A 132 -15.46 -7.21 -5.70
CA PHE A 132 -16.81 -7.77 -5.65
C PHE A 132 -16.78 -9.28 -5.49
N GLY A 133 -15.94 -9.97 -6.28
CA GLY A 133 -15.78 -11.42 -6.19
C GLY A 133 -15.28 -11.89 -4.82
N ILE A 134 -14.38 -11.14 -4.19
CA ILE A 134 -13.90 -11.44 -2.82
C ILE A 134 -15.01 -11.21 -1.81
N ASP A 135 -15.63 -10.02 -1.82
CA ASP A 135 -16.63 -9.60 -0.83
C ASP A 135 -17.91 -10.45 -0.88
N LYS A 136 -18.39 -10.77 -2.08
CA LYS A 136 -19.55 -11.64 -2.26
C LYS A 136 -19.22 -13.12 -2.25
N GLN A 137 -17.94 -13.47 -2.09
CA GLN A 137 -17.45 -14.85 -2.10
C GLN A 137 -17.89 -15.62 -3.35
N GLU A 138 -17.78 -14.97 -4.51
CA GLU A 138 -18.15 -15.50 -5.81
C GLU A 138 -16.88 -15.86 -6.59
N PRO A 139 -16.42 -17.14 -6.56
CA PRO A 139 -15.10 -17.51 -7.08
C PRO A 139 -14.97 -17.29 -8.59
N HIS A 140 -16.08 -17.43 -9.33
CA HIS A 140 -16.10 -17.18 -10.77
C HIS A 140 -15.90 -15.70 -11.08
N VAL A 141 -16.50 -14.80 -10.29
CA VAL A 141 -16.32 -13.35 -10.46
C VAL A 141 -14.91 -12.94 -10.06
N LEU A 142 -14.38 -13.49 -8.97
CA LEU A 142 -12.97 -13.30 -8.59
C LEU A 142 -12.02 -13.72 -9.72
N GLN A 143 -12.19 -14.92 -10.27
CA GLN A 143 -11.37 -15.40 -11.39
C GLN A 143 -11.48 -14.48 -12.61
N HIS A 144 -12.68 -13.97 -12.90
CA HIS A 144 -12.90 -13.01 -13.98
C HIS A 144 -12.19 -11.67 -13.72
N GLY A 145 -12.22 -11.16 -12.49
CA GLY A 145 -11.48 -9.97 -12.06
C GLY A 145 -9.97 -10.13 -12.22
N LEU A 146 -9.41 -11.27 -11.78
CA LEU A 146 -7.99 -11.60 -11.94
C LEU A 146 -7.57 -11.70 -13.41
N TYR A 147 -8.44 -12.27 -14.27
CA TYR A 147 -8.21 -12.28 -15.71
C TYR A 147 -8.13 -10.85 -16.27
N LYS A 148 -9.10 -9.99 -15.93
CA LYS A 148 -9.10 -8.58 -16.33
C LYS A 148 -7.85 -7.86 -15.85
N TYR A 149 -7.44 -8.09 -14.61
CA TYR A 149 -6.19 -7.54 -14.05
C TYR A 149 -4.99 -7.90 -14.92
N GLY A 150 -4.83 -9.16 -15.32
CA GLY A 150 -3.76 -9.57 -16.23
C GLY A 150 -3.81 -8.85 -17.59
N THR A 151 -5.00 -8.58 -18.12
CA THR A 151 -5.15 -7.81 -19.37
C THR A 151 -4.90 -6.30 -19.19
N ALA A 152 -5.19 -5.75 -18.02
CA ALA A 152 -4.93 -4.37 -17.66
C ALA A 152 -3.42 -4.15 -17.46
N LEU A 153 -2.76 -5.05 -16.74
CA LEU A 153 -1.31 -5.03 -16.53
C LEU A 153 -0.53 -5.09 -17.85
N LYS A 154 -0.95 -5.92 -18.81
CA LYS A 154 -0.35 -5.95 -20.16
C LYS A 154 -0.50 -4.63 -20.90
N ALA A 155 -1.67 -4.01 -20.81
CA ALA A 155 -1.94 -2.71 -21.44
C ALA A 155 -1.11 -1.59 -20.80
N LEU A 156 -1.02 -1.59 -19.47
CA LEU A 156 -0.23 -0.64 -18.70
C LEU A 156 1.26 -0.75 -19.02
N ASN A 157 1.82 -1.97 -19.07
CA ASN A 157 3.22 -2.18 -19.46
C ASN A 157 3.51 -1.68 -20.89
N LYS A 158 2.57 -1.84 -21.81
CA LYS A 158 2.68 -1.30 -23.16
C LYS A 158 2.72 0.24 -23.16
N ALA A 159 1.81 0.87 -22.43
CA ALA A 159 1.76 2.33 -22.31
C ALA A 159 3.00 2.91 -21.62
N LEU A 160 3.54 2.21 -20.60
CA LEU A 160 4.80 2.58 -19.94
C LEU A 160 6.03 2.48 -20.85
N SER A 161 5.99 1.62 -21.87
CA SER A 161 7.07 1.47 -22.84
C SER A 161 7.09 2.61 -23.87
N ASP A 162 6.00 3.37 -23.98
CA ASP A 162 5.90 4.55 -24.84
C ASP A 162 6.29 5.83 -24.06
N PRO A 163 7.30 6.60 -24.50
CA PRO A 163 7.76 7.79 -23.77
C PRO A 163 6.71 8.92 -23.64
N GLN A 164 5.73 8.98 -24.55
CA GLN A 164 4.66 9.97 -24.50
C GLN A 164 3.52 9.49 -23.63
N GLU A 165 3.04 8.26 -23.83
CA GLU A 165 1.95 7.72 -23.01
C GLU A 165 2.35 7.55 -21.55
N SER A 166 3.60 7.17 -21.27
CA SER A 166 4.12 7.04 -19.91
C SER A 166 4.10 8.35 -19.11
N ARG A 167 3.91 9.51 -19.76
CA ARG A 167 3.74 10.84 -19.14
C ARG A 167 2.27 11.26 -19.03
N SER A 168 1.34 10.52 -19.60
CA SER A 168 -0.09 10.84 -19.59
C SER A 168 -0.70 10.77 -18.18
N PHE A 169 -1.79 11.51 -17.97
CA PHE A 169 -2.58 11.38 -16.74
C PHE A 169 -3.19 9.98 -16.61
N ASP A 170 -3.68 9.40 -17.71
CA ASP A 170 -4.26 8.05 -17.75
C ASP A 170 -3.33 6.99 -17.16
N VAL A 171 -2.05 6.99 -17.56
CA VAL A 171 -1.08 6.02 -17.05
C VAL A 171 -0.80 6.22 -15.56
N LEU A 172 -0.73 7.47 -15.09
CA LEU A 172 -0.48 7.74 -13.67
C LEU A 172 -1.63 7.24 -12.82
N GLU A 173 -2.84 7.58 -13.22
CA GLU A 173 -4.04 7.20 -12.49
C GLU A 173 -4.27 5.69 -12.52
N ALA A 174 -4.05 5.04 -13.67
CA ALA A 174 -4.07 3.59 -13.79
C ALA A 174 -3.11 2.90 -12.82
N ILE A 175 -1.90 3.44 -12.61
CA ILE A 175 -0.93 2.90 -11.66
C ILE A 175 -1.41 3.04 -10.23
N ILE A 176 -2.06 4.15 -9.87
CA ILE A 176 -2.64 4.33 -8.54
C ILE A 176 -3.76 3.30 -8.31
N VAL A 177 -4.64 3.08 -9.29
CA VAL A 177 -5.68 2.05 -9.21
C VAL A 177 -5.08 0.64 -9.07
N MET A 178 -3.98 0.36 -9.78
CA MET A 178 -3.27 -0.92 -9.66
C MET A 178 -2.56 -1.07 -8.31
N ALA A 179 -2.14 0.03 -7.65
CA ALA A 179 -1.58 -0.01 -6.30
C ALA A 179 -2.60 -0.55 -5.31
N VAL A 180 -3.82 -0.05 -5.40
CA VAL A 180 -4.95 -0.49 -4.58
C VAL A 180 -5.28 -1.95 -4.87
N PHE A 181 -5.21 -2.35 -6.14
CA PHE A 181 -5.36 -3.76 -6.50
C PHE A 181 -4.37 -4.65 -5.74
N GLU A 182 -3.08 -4.31 -5.77
CA GLU A 182 -2.04 -5.10 -5.07
C GLU A 182 -2.26 -5.12 -3.55
N MET A 183 -2.74 -4.03 -2.96
CA MET A 183 -3.00 -3.95 -1.53
C MET A 183 -4.18 -4.83 -1.08
N ILE A 184 -5.19 -5.02 -1.94
CA ILE A 184 -6.42 -5.76 -1.60
C ILE A 184 -6.35 -7.21 -2.05
N ALA A 185 -5.89 -7.46 -3.27
CA ALA A 185 -5.95 -8.75 -3.95
C ALA A 185 -4.59 -9.30 -4.38
N GLY A 186 -3.50 -8.64 -4.00
CA GLY A 186 -2.13 -9.11 -4.25
C GLY A 186 -1.89 -10.47 -3.60
N ASN A 187 -1.23 -11.37 -4.32
CA ASN A 187 -0.89 -12.71 -3.84
C ASN A 187 0.48 -12.78 -3.14
N ARG A 188 1.20 -11.66 -3.08
CA ARG A 188 2.52 -11.51 -2.49
C ARG A 188 2.48 -10.52 -1.33
N GLU A 189 3.07 -10.90 -0.20
CA GLU A 189 3.20 -10.02 0.97
C GLU A 189 3.99 -8.74 0.69
N ASP A 190 4.88 -8.76 -0.31
CA ASP A 190 5.75 -7.64 -0.72
C ASP A 190 5.29 -6.92 -2.00
N GLY A 191 4.19 -7.33 -2.63
CA GLY A 191 3.75 -6.79 -3.92
C GLY A 191 3.50 -5.27 -3.89
N TRP A 192 2.89 -4.80 -2.80
CA TRP A 192 2.63 -3.37 -2.58
C TRP A 192 3.93 -2.54 -2.46
N ILE A 193 5.02 -3.12 -1.93
CA ILE A 193 6.32 -2.43 -1.79
C ILE A 193 6.91 -2.21 -3.18
N GLU A 194 6.94 -3.26 -4.01
CA GLU A 194 7.46 -3.17 -5.36
C GLU A 194 6.63 -2.20 -6.22
N HIS A 195 5.31 -2.19 -6.03
CA HIS A 195 4.43 -1.23 -6.70
C HIS A 195 4.73 0.21 -6.26
N ALA A 196 4.82 0.48 -4.95
CA ALA A 196 5.14 1.80 -4.43
C ALA A 196 6.50 2.31 -4.94
N ARG A 197 7.51 1.43 -5.02
CA ARG A 197 8.81 1.75 -5.62
C ARG A 197 8.76 1.92 -7.12
N GLY A 198 7.89 1.20 -7.82
CA GLY A 198 7.62 1.41 -9.25
C GLY A 198 7.01 2.77 -9.53
N LEU A 199 6.00 3.16 -8.74
CA LEU A 199 5.38 4.47 -8.80
C LEU A 199 6.38 5.59 -8.51
N GLU A 200 7.24 5.44 -7.50
CA GLU A 200 8.29 6.41 -7.22
C GLU A 200 9.21 6.66 -8.41
N ARG A 201 9.67 5.59 -9.07
CA ARG A 201 10.52 5.70 -10.27
C ARG A 201 9.81 6.39 -11.41
N LEU A 202 8.50 6.15 -11.58
CA LEU A 202 7.71 6.85 -12.59
C LEU A 202 7.60 8.35 -12.28
N LEU A 203 7.34 8.70 -11.02
CA LEU A 203 7.26 10.09 -10.60
C LEU A 203 8.59 10.80 -10.81
N ASP A 204 9.71 10.18 -10.45
CA ASP A 204 11.04 10.71 -10.70
C ASP A 204 11.29 10.97 -12.20
N PHE A 205 10.90 10.02 -13.07
CA PHE A 205 10.99 10.18 -14.51
C PHE A 205 10.14 11.34 -15.06
N ARG A 206 8.95 11.56 -14.51
CA ARG A 206 8.06 12.65 -14.91
C ARG A 206 8.51 14.01 -14.39
N GLY A 207 9.15 14.01 -13.22
CA GLY A 207 9.65 15.18 -12.52
C GLY A 207 8.57 15.88 -11.68
N PRO A 208 8.96 16.66 -10.66
CA PRO A 208 8.02 17.25 -9.70
C PRO A 208 7.07 18.28 -10.31
N THR A 209 7.48 18.99 -11.38
CA THR A 209 6.63 19.96 -12.08
C THR A 209 5.41 19.31 -12.74
N SER A 210 5.50 18.03 -13.15
CA SER A 210 4.35 17.34 -13.76
C SER A 210 3.20 17.10 -12.78
N MET A 211 3.46 17.27 -11.49
CA MET A 211 2.50 17.02 -10.41
C MET A 211 1.76 18.28 -9.97
N GLN A 212 2.06 19.45 -10.56
CA GLN A 212 1.36 20.70 -10.23
C GLN A 212 -0.12 20.75 -10.62
N PRO A 213 -0.56 20.21 -11.78
CA PRO A 213 -1.98 20.23 -12.12
C PRO A 213 -2.80 19.52 -11.04
N LEU A 214 -3.95 20.09 -10.66
CA LEU A 214 -4.74 19.63 -9.51
C LEU A 214 -5.04 18.11 -9.51
N PRO A 215 -5.43 17.48 -10.64
CA PRO A 215 -5.62 16.03 -10.67
C PRO A 215 -4.36 15.23 -10.34
N CYS A 216 -3.20 15.68 -10.84
CA CYS A 216 -1.92 15.04 -10.53
C CYS A 216 -1.54 15.26 -9.06
N LEU A 217 -1.72 16.49 -8.55
CA LEU A 217 -1.41 16.84 -7.17
C LEU A 217 -2.23 16.00 -6.18
N ALA A 218 -3.52 15.82 -6.45
CA ALA A 218 -4.39 14.98 -5.64
C ALA A 218 -3.93 13.51 -5.60
N LEU A 219 -3.47 12.96 -6.74
CA LEU A 219 -2.87 11.63 -6.77
C LEU A 219 -1.55 11.58 -5.98
N LEU A 220 -0.73 12.64 -6.05
CA LEU A 220 0.51 12.73 -5.26
C LEU A 220 0.20 12.69 -3.76
N GLU A 221 -0.71 13.54 -3.29
CA GLU A 221 -1.10 13.63 -1.87
C GLU A 221 -1.44 12.26 -1.28
N LYS A 222 -2.17 11.42 -2.03
CA LYS A 222 -2.57 10.07 -1.60
C LYS A 222 -1.47 9.04 -1.77
N ALA A 223 -0.62 9.17 -2.78
CA ALA A 223 0.46 8.22 -3.05
C ALA A 223 1.63 8.34 -2.06
N ARG A 224 1.98 9.56 -1.62
CA ARG A 224 3.20 9.82 -0.84
C ARG A 224 3.35 8.95 0.41
N PRO A 225 2.33 8.76 1.28
CA PRO A 225 2.45 7.92 2.46
C PRO A 225 2.89 6.49 2.13
N SER A 226 2.33 5.88 1.07
CA SER A 226 2.68 4.51 0.67
C SER A 226 4.14 4.39 0.19
N MET A 227 4.63 5.39 -0.55
CA MET A 227 6.00 5.44 -1.05
C MET A 227 7.01 5.61 0.10
N ILE A 228 6.71 6.51 1.04
CA ILE A 228 7.56 6.74 2.22
C ILE A 228 7.55 5.52 3.12
N PHE A 229 6.41 4.87 3.31
CA PHE A 229 6.32 3.65 4.11
C PHE A 229 7.11 2.50 3.49
N ALA A 230 6.99 2.29 2.17
CA ALA A 230 7.85 1.37 1.43
C ALA A 230 9.33 1.72 1.60
N ALA A 231 9.66 3.02 1.69
CA ALA A 231 11.01 3.50 1.92
C ALA A 231 11.58 3.19 3.30
N LEU A 232 10.76 3.35 4.33
CA LEU A 232 11.09 2.98 5.71
C LEU A 232 11.28 1.47 5.85
N VAL A 233 10.36 0.66 5.32
CA VAL A 233 10.41 -0.81 5.41
C VAL A 233 11.65 -1.36 4.70
N THR A 234 11.96 -0.83 3.51
CA THR A 234 13.12 -1.28 2.73
C THR A 234 14.43 -0.58 3.10
N ARG A 235 14.38 0.40 4.01
CA ARG A 235 15.52 1.22 4.45
C ARG A 235 16.32 1.81 3.28
N LYS A 236 15.63 2.36 2.29
CA LYS A 236 16.26 3.12 1.20
C LYS A 236 15.66 4.50 1.13
N THR A 237 16.42 5.45 0.62
CA THR A 237 15.97 6.83 0.41
C THR A 237 14.72 6.91 -0.48
N THR A 238 14.08 8.08 -0.45
CA THR A 238 12.92 8.43 -1.29
C THR A 238 13.15 9.78 -1.96
N ILE A 239 12.68 9.96 -3.19
CA ILE A 239 12.75 11.24 -3.92
C ILE A 239 11.98 12.35 -3.18
N LEU A 240 10.99 11.95 -2.38
CA LEU A 240 10.10 12.82 -1.62
C LEU A 240 10.81 13.56 -0.47
N SER A 241 12.02 13.15 -0.09
CA SER A 241 12.88 13.87 0.87
C SER A 241 13.44 15.17 0.29
N SER A 242 13.57 15.27 -1.04
CA SER A 242 14.22 16.40 -1.69
C SER A 242 13.38 17.68 -1.62
N ALA A 243 14.04 18.84 -1.52
CA ALA A 243 13.38 20.14 -1.51
C ALA A 243 12.51 20.39 -2.77
N LEU A 244 12.94 19.87 -3.92
CA LEU A 244 12.16 19.98 -5.17
C LEU A 244 10.81 19.26 -5.04
N TRP A 245 10.81 18.03 -4.52
CA TRP A 245 9.61 17.23 -4.32
C TRP A 245 8.78 17.63 -3.09
N LYS A 246 9.27 18.53 -2.24
CA LYS A 246 8.51 19.14 -1.12
C LYS A 246 7.91 20.51 -1.46
N GLY A 247 8.45 21.19 -2.47
CA GLY A 247 8.02 22.53 -2.88
C GLY A 247 7.28 22.59 -4.22
N LEU A 248 7.88 22.09 -5.30
CA LEU A 248 7.41 22.36 -6.67
C LEU A 248 5.98 21.87 -6.97
N PRO A 249 5.53 20.68 -6.53
CA PRO A 249 4.16 20.22 -6.76
C PRO A 249 3.07 21.16 -6.21
N TRP A 250 3.34 21.89 -5.12
CA TRP A 250 2.34 22.75 -4.45
C TRP A 250 2.33 24.20 -4.96
N LEU A 251 3.15 24.55 -5.95
CA LEU A 251 3.27 25.95 -6.40
C LEU A 251 1.97 26.56 -6.93
N GLN A 252 1.11 25.75 -7.57
CA GLN A 252 -0.18 26.22 -8.10
C GLN A 252 -1.29 26.22 -7.04
N TYR A 253 -1.16 25.39 -6.00
CA TYR A 253 -2.16 25.13 -4.97
C TYR A 253 -1.50 25.07 -3.58
N PRO A 254 -0.86 26.15 -3.10
CA PRO A 254 -0.11 26.14 -1.84
C PRO A 254 -1.01 25.86 -0.63
N GLU A 255 -2.28 26.21 -0.69
CA GLU A 255 -3.30 25.95 0.34
C GLU A 255 -3.53 24.45 0.59
N ARG A 256 -3.23 23.59 -0.39
CA ARG A 256 -3.32 22.13 -0.23
C ARG A 256 -2.20 21.54 0.61
N LYS A 257 -1.14 22.30 0.90
CA LYS A 257 -0.08 21.92 1.83
C LYS A 257 -0.54 22.06 3.29
N ASN A 258 -1.58 21.31 3.63
CA ASN A 258 -2.16 21.28 4.98
C ASN A 258 -1.19 20.61 5.98
N PRO A 259 -1.48 20.65 7.29
CA PRO A 259 -0.57 20.09 8.28
C PRO A 259 -0.26 18.60 8.09
N PHE A 260 -1.22 17.78 7.65
CA PHE A 260 -0.93 16.39 7.31
C PHE A 260 0.10 16.28 6.18
N GLN A 261 -0.03 17.08 5.12
CA GLN A 261 0.94 17.09 4.02
C GLN A 261 2.34 17.58 4.48
N LEU A 262 2.42 18.44 5.50
CA LEU A 262 3.68 18.86 6.14
C LEU A 262 4.28 17.74 7.00
N LEU A 263 3.47 17.00 7.75
CA LEU A 263 3.93 15.83 8.50
C LEU A 263 4.53 14.79 7.54
N VAL A 264 3.87 14.54 6.42
CA VAL A 264 4.36 13.63 5.37
C VAL A 264 5.72 14.09 4.81
N ASP A 265 5.97 15.40 4.69
CA ASP A 265 7.31 15.91 4.28
C ASP A 265 8.39 15.58 5.32
N ILE A 266 8.07 15.70 6.61
CA ILE A 266 9.03 15.40 7.69
C ILE A 266 9.32 13.90 7.72
N VAL A 267 8.28 13.06 7.63
CA VAL A 267 8.43 11.60 7.61
C VAL A 267 9.19 11.12 6.36
N ALA A 268 9.13 11.86 5.25
CA ALA A 268 9.92 11.55 4.06
C ALA A 268 11.45 11.65 4.28
N ASP A 269 11.92 12.36 5.31
CA ASP A 269 13.35 12.43 5.67
C ASP A 269 13.81 11.23 6.51
N CYS A 270 12.88 10.56 7.21
CA CYS A 270 13.21 9.45 8.11
C CYS A 270 13.92 8.25 7.45
N PRO A 271 13.63 7.83 6.19
CA PRO A 271 14.37 6.75 5.54
C PRO A 271 15.88 6.97 5.47
N GLU A 272 16.34 8.23 5.35
CA GLU A 272 17.76 8.55 5.26
C GLU A 272 18.52 8.26 6.57
N LEU A 273 17.86 8.39 7.73
CA LEU A 273 18.42 7.99 9.02
C LEU A 273 18.82 6.51 9.04
N PHE A 274 18.00 5.64 8.44
CA PHE A 274 18.30 4.20 8.36
C PHE A 274 19.46 3.92 7.41
N VAL A 275 19.52 4.61 6.27
CA VAL A 275 20.61 4.48 5.30
C VAL A 275 21.93 4.91 5.91
N LEU A 276 21.98 6.09 6.54
CA LEU A 276 23.18 6.59 7.23
C LEU A 276 23.64 5.64 8.34
N ARG A 277 22.70 5.13 9.14
CA ARG A 277 23.00 4.12 10.17
C ARG A 277 23.63 2.87 9.55
N GLU A 278 23.03 2.32 8.50
CA GLU A 278 23.57 1.12 7.85
C GLU A 278 24.94 1.36 7.21
N ASP A 279 25.18 2.54 6.63
CA ASP A 279 26.50 2.91 6.11
C ASP A 279 27.57 2.99 7.21
N ILE A 280 27.22 3.51 8.40
CA ILE A 280 28.12 3.63 9.56
C ILE A 280 28.46 2.26 10.15
N PHE A 281 27.45 1.41 10.33
CA PHE A 281 27.58 0.13 11.06
C PHE A 281 27.79 -1.09 10.15
N GLY A 282 27.52 -0.97 8.85
CA GLY A 282 27.61 -2.06 7.86
C GLY A 282 28.93 -2.13 7.10
N LYS A 283 29.75 -1.07 7.09
CA LYS A 283 31.08 -1.07 6.46
C LYS A 283 32.16 -1.42 7.50
N ALA A 284 32.79 -2.58 7.34
CA ALA A 284 33.92 -3.02 8.15
C ALA A 284 35.11 -2.06 7.99
N GLU A 285 35.68 -1.68 9.14
CA GLU A 285 36.99 -1.08 9.44
C GLU A 285 37.63 -0.08 8.45
N GLY A 286 37.90 1.15 8.92
CA GLY A 286 39.02 1.97 8.41
C GLY A 286 38.77 3.46 8.20
N LEU A 287 37.52 3.95 8.12
CA LEU A 287 37.25 5.39 7.96
C LEU A 287 36.90 6.08 9.30
N PRO A 288 37.22 7.37 9.46
CA PRO A 288 36.81 8.15 10.63
C PRO A 288 35.27 8.18 10.72
N ARG A 289 34.70 7.40 11.64
CA ARG A 289 33.25 7.29 11.87
C ARG A 289 32.63 8.55 12.48
N SER A 290 33.45 9.50 12.93
CA SER A 290 33.01 10.68 13.67
C SER A 290 32.15 11.61 12.82
N SER A 291 32.53 11.91 11.57
CA SER A 291 31.76 12.81 10.71
C SER A 291 30.40 12.21 10.32
N ALA A 292 30.36 10.92 9.95
CA ALA A 292 29.11 10.24 9.62
C ALA A 292 28.17 10.13 10.83
N MET A 293 28.70 9.89 12.03
CA MET A 293 27.92 9.89 13.27
C MET A 293 27.36 11.28 13.59
N ILE A 294 28.16 12.33 13.38
CA ILE A 294 27.69 13.72 13.53
C ILE A 294 26.55 14.00 12.56
N SER A 295 26.68 13.64 11.27
CA SER A 295 25.62 13.84 10.28
C SER A 295 24.33 13.08 10.64
N LEU A 296 24.44 11.85 11.16
CA LEU A 296 23.27 11.09 11.63
C LEU A 296 22.58 11.79 12.81
N LEU A 297 23.35 12.29 13.78
CA LEU A 297 22.81 13.02 14.94
C LEU A 297 22.18 14.36 14.53
N GLU A 298 22.84 15.11 13.64
CA GLU A 298 22.31 16.36 13.10
C GLU A 298 20.97 16.14 12.37
N MET A 299 20.89 15.10 11.54
CA MET A 299 19.64 14.76 10.85
C MET A 299 18.56 14.29 11.82
N ALA A 300 18.89 13.45 12.80
CA ALA A 300 17.93 12.98 13.80
C ALA A 300 17.38 14.15 14.64
N GLN A 301 18.27 15.07 15.04
CA GLN A 301 17.87 16.27 15.77
C GLN A 301 17.01 17.20 14.91
N LYS A 302 17.34 17.35 13.62
CA LYS A 302 16.52 18.12 12.68
C LYS A 302 15.11 17.53 12.57
N VAL A 303 14.97 16.23 12.32
CA VAL A 303 13.66 15.56 12.22
C VAL A 303 12.87 15.72 13.51
N LEU A 304 13.49 15.55 14.67
CA LEU A 304 12.84 15.75 15.97
C LEU A 304 12.33 17.18 16.15
N ASN A 305 13.19 18.17 15.88
CA ASN A 305 12.80 19.59 15.98
C ASN A 305 11.67 19.94 15.01
N ASP A 306 11.70 19.39 13.79
CA ASP A 306 10.65 19.59 12.78
C ASP A 306 9.32 18.99 13.26
N LEU A 307 9.33 17.79 13.86
CA LEU A 307 8.14 17.15 14.44
C LEU A 307 7.60 17.95 15.64
N GLU A 308 8.45 18.40 16.55
CA GLU A 308 8.05 19.22 17.70
C GLU A 308 7.45 20.57 17.24
N THR A 309 8.05 21.18 16.21
CA THR A 309 7.52 22.42 15.62
C THR A 309 6.16 22.16 14.98
N TRP A 310 6.03 21.07 14.23
CA TRP A 310 4.78 20.67 13.60
C TRP A 310 3.68 20.41 14.65
N GLU A 311 3.99 19.69 15.73
CA GLU A 311 3.06 19.39 16.82
C GLU A 311 2.55 20.68 17.48
N ASN A 312 3.45 21.62 17.79
CA ASN A 312 3.08 22.91 18.36
C ASN A 312 2.17 23.72 17.43
N CYS A 313 2.46 23.71 16.12
CA CYS A 313 1.61 24.37 15.12
C CYS A 313 0.23 23.68 15.02
N TRP A 314 0.19 22.36 14.99
CA TRP A 314 -1.05 21.58 14.90
C TRP A 314 -1.95 21.82 16.11
N SER A 315 -1.41 21.73 17.33
CA SER A 315 -2.15 21.96 18.58
C SER A 315 -2.72 23.38 18.73
N SER A 316 -2.23 24.32 17.91
CA SER A 316 -2.77 25.69 17.85
C SER A 316 -3.92 25.87 16.84
N THR A 317 -4.23 24.85 16.05
CA THR A 317 -5.33 24.87 15.07
C THR A 317 -6.63 24.34 15.67
N GLU A 318 -7.78 24.79 15.14
CA GLU A 318 -9.12 24.30 15.55
C GLU A 318 -9.36 22.80 15.27
N LEU A 319 -8.39 22.11 14.63
CA LEU A 319 -8.39 20.68 14.28
C LEU A 319 -7.82 19.78 15.39
N ASP A 320 -7.60 20.30 16.61
CA ASP A 320 -7.09 19.55 17.78
C ASP A 320 -8.07 18.48 18.32
N GLN A 321 -9.19 18.23 17.63
CA GLN A 321 -10.11 17.13 17.95
C GLN A 321 -9.67 15.88 17.20
N TYR A 322 -8.96 14.99 17.89
CA TYR A 322 -8.66 13.64 17.41
C TYR A 322 -9.29 12.61 18.35
N ASP A 323 -9.86 11.55 17.76
CA ASP A 323 -10.28 10.38 18.52
C ASP A 323 -9.09 9.45 18.72
N LEU A 324 -8.75 9.19 19.97
CA LEU A 324 -7.79 8.15 20.32
C LEU A 324 -8.41 6.78 20.02
N VAL A 325 -8.05 6.19 18.87
CA VAL A 325 -8.40 4.81 18.55
C VAL A 325 -7.41 3.88 19.28
N PRO A 326 -7.89 3.00 20.18
CA PRO A 326 -7.02 2.05 20.86
C PRO A 326 -6.33 1.14 19.83
N ALA A 327 -5.02 0.93 19.97
CA ALA A 327 -4.31 -0.06 19.16
C ALA A 327 -5.03 -1.42 19.24
N PRO A 328 -5.18 -2.15 18.11
CA PRO A 328 -5.74 -3.50 18.14
C PRO A 328 -4.98 -4.37 19.13
N ALA A 329 -5.67 -5.22 19.90
CA ALA A 329 -5.07 -6.07 20.94
C ALA A 329 -3.98 -7.03 20.41
N ALA A 330 -3.89 -7.22 19.09
CA ALA A 330 -2.84 -7.98 18.41
C ALA A 330 -1.52 -7.20 18.20
N THR A 331 -1.50 -5.90 18.47
CA THR A 331 -0.29 -5.07 18.38
C THR A 331 0.66 -5.52 19.48
N THR A 332 1.80 -6.09 19.10
CA THR A 332 2.80 -6.52 20.08
C THR A 332 3.29 -5.30 20.86
N PRO A 333 3.25 -5.30 22.20
CA PRO A 333 3.70 -4.16 22.98
C PRO A 333 5.18 -3.88 22.69
N MET A 334 5.46 -2.69 22.17
CA MET A 334 6.83 -2.24 21.92
C MET A 334 7.48 -1.97 23.28
N ARG A 335 8.30 -2.91 23.76
CA ARG A 335 9.05 -2.76 24.99
C ARG A 335 10.16 -1.72 24.76
N SER A 336 9.95 -0.50 25.23
CA SER A 336 11.05 0.46 25.38
C SER A 336 12.05 -0.11 26.40
N GLY A 337 13.33 -0.16 26.03
CA GLY A 337 14.43 -0.52 26.93
C GLY A 337 14.61 0.45 28.12
N TYR A 338 13.81 1.52 28.17
CA TYR A 338 13.85 2.57 29.18
C TYR A 338 12.52 2.74 29.91
N GLY A 339 11.87 1.66 30.35
CA GLY A 339 10.93 1.66 31.49
C GLY A 339 9.73 2.64 31.49
N ARG A 340 9.48 3.38 30.40
CA ARG A 340 8.31 4.25 30.22
C ARG A 340 7.42 3.63 29.16
N SER A 341 6.18 3.35 29.56
CA SER A 341 5.09 2.94 28.69
C SER A 341 4.76 4.08 27.73
N ILE A 342 5.05 3.89 26.44
CA ILE A 342 4.60 4.75 25.36
C ILE A 342 3.20 4.26 24.96
N PRO A 343 2.15 5.11 24.93
CA PRO A 343 0.87 4.72 24.37
C PRO A 343 1.07 4.31 22.91
N GLN A 344 0.69 3.07 22.57
CA GLN A 344 0.76 2.62 21.18
C GLN A 344 -0.40 3.25 20.41
N LEU A 345 -0.09 4.24 19.58
CA LEU A 345 -1.04 4.87 18.67
C LEU A 345 -0.85 4.24 17.28
N CYS A 346 -1.93 3.68 16.74
CA CYS A 346 -1.99 3.21 15.37
C CYS A 346 -2.78 4.25 14.58
N PHE A 347 -2.15 4.87 13.58
CA PHE A 347 -2.84 5.83 12.71
C PHE A 347 -3.71 5.06 11.72
N THR A 348 -5.02 5.29 11.79
CA THR A 348 -5.96 5.05 10.69
C THR A 348 -6.69 6.35 10.44
N GLU A 349 -6.38 7.05 9.34
CA GLU A 349 -7.20 8.17 8.87
C GLU A 349 -8.57 7.64 8.44
N LEU A 350 -9.63 8.38 8.78
CA LEU A 350 -11.00 8.17 8.32
C LEU A 350 -11.13 8.40 6.82
#